data_AF-A0A7S0SX99-F1
#
_entry.id   AF-A0A7S0SX99-F1
#
_cell.length_a   1.000
_cell.length_b   1.000
_cell.length_c   1.000
_cell.angle_alpha   90.00
_cell.angle_beta   90.00
_cell.angle_gamma   90.00
#
_symmetry.space_group_name_H-M   'P 1'
#
loop_
_entity.id
_entity.type
_entity.pdbx_description
1 polymer ?
#
loop_
_entity_poly.entity_id
_entity_poly.type
_entity_poly.pdbx_seq_one_letter_code
_entity_poly.pdbx_strand_id
1 'polypeptide(L)'
;MATRARILALRVADGKWMFHTRAVQEVSAARASEVAARLTASAVGPEQYLPESAVAWGQKTVRSMTDMWAQWGVTPEGSLRRRAHAAGTWALERIHPEETTLSELPAVTSSVEVAYPARAGGGEVRRALDHLAGARTDAVRRRMWWNVAVMPLILPLMLTPMSNLPLYWFGWRIWSTRRGAAGGYA
;
A
#
# COMPACT_ATOMS: atom_id res chain seq x y z
N MET A 1 10.93 -14.15 3.74
CA MET A 1 11.69 -14.48 2.51
C MET A 1 12.23 -13.17 1.95
N ALA A 2 13.49 -13.13 1.53
CA ALA A 2 14.06 -11.92 0.95
C ALA A 2 13.43 -11.60 -0.41
N THR A 3 13.19 -10.32 -0.64
CA THR A 3 12.36 -9.84 -1.73
C THR A 3 13.10 -8.83 -2.58
N ARG A 4 12.94 -9.00 -3.88
CA ARG A 4 13.39 -8.12 -4.94
C ARG A 4 12.21 -7.28 -5.44
N ALA A 5 12.42 -6.01 -5.75
CA ALA A 5 11.39 -5.18 -6.36
C ALA A 5 11.52 -5.24 -7.89
N ARG A 6 10.45 -5.60 -8.59
CA ARG A 6 10.36 -5.47 -10.04
C ARG A 6 9.40 -4.33 -10.37
N ILE A 7 9.88 -3.36 -11.13
CA ILE A 7 9.13 -2.19 -11.57
C ILE A 7 8.93 -2.30 -13.07
N LEU A 8 7.67 -2.30 -13.51
CA LEU A 8 7.29 -2.15 -14.90
C LEU A 8 6.99 -0.67 -15.15
N ALA A 9 7.81 -0.03 -15.97
CA ALA A 9 7.61 1.35 -16.39
C ALA A 9 7.01 1.36 -17.80
N LEU A 10 5.76 1.82 -17.90
CA LEU A 10 5.03 1.92 -19.15
C LEU A 10 4.78 3.39 -19.49
N ARG A 11 5.07 3.76 -20.73
CA ARG A 11 4.73 5.07 -21.25
C ARG A 11 3.31 5.02 -21.80
N VAL A 12 2.41 5.79 -21.20
CA VAL A 12 0.98 5.80 -21.56
C VAL A 12 0.65 6.93 -22.54
N ALA A 13 1.32 8.07 -22.39
CA ALA A 13 1.25 9.19 -23.32
C ALA A 13 2.56 9.98 -23.25
N ASP A 14 2.72 10.99 -24.11
CA ASP A 14 3.88 11.87 -24.06
C ASP A 14 4.01 12.54 -22.68
N GLY A 15 5.13 12.29 -22.03
CA GLY A 15 5.42 12.77 -20.67
C GLY A 15 4.65 12.07 -19.54
N LYS A 16 3.78 11.10 -19.82
CA LYS A 16 3.01 10.36 -18.79
C LYS A 16 3.49 8.92 -18.65
N TRP A 17 4.00 8.62 -17.47
CA TRP A 17 4.48 7.31 -17.07
C TRP A 17 3.49 6.64 -16.11
N MET A 18 3.27 5.35 -16.31
CA MET A 18 2.64 4.48 -15.33
C MET A 18 3.67 3.49 -14.82
N PHE A 19 3.64 3.26 -13.52
CA PHE A 19 4.54 2.35 -12.84
C PHE A 19 3.73 1.28 -12.16
N HIS A 20 4.12 0.03 -12.35
CA HIS A 20 3.58 -1.09 -11.58
C HIS A 20 4.74 -1.81 -10.90
N THR A 21 4.58 -2.11 -9.63
CA THR A 21 5.62 -2.67 -8.78
C THR A 21 5.19 -4.02 -8.28
N ARG A 22 6.12 -4.97 -8.18
CA ARG A 22 5.83 -6.24 -7.54
C ARG A 22 7.03 -6.73 -6.76
N ALA A 23 6.75 -7.21 -5.56
CA ALA A 23 7.65 -8.04 -4.77
C ALA A 23 7.84 -9.41 -5.46
N VAL A 24 9.06 -9.70 -5.88
CA VAL A 24 9.49 -10.97 -6.47
C VAL A 24 10.50 -11.63 -5.55
N GLN A 25 10.57 -12.96 -5.55
CA GLN A 25 11.57 -13.69 -4.77
C GLN A 25 12.99 -13.37 -5.27
N GLU A 26 13.91 -13.11 -4.35
CA GLU A 26 15.32 -12.92 -4.70
C GLU A 26 15.95 -14.26 -5.15
N VAL A 27 16.71 -14.23 -6.24
CA VAL A 27 17.33 -15.42 -6.85
C VAL A 27 18.70 -15.70 -6.21
N SER A 28 19.41 -14.65 -5.78
CA SER A 28 20.73 -14.79 -5.15
C SER A 28 20.61 -15.09 -3.66
N ALA A 29 21.10 -16.26 -3.23
CA ALA A 29 21.11 -16.67 -1.83
C ALA A 29 21.89 -15.71 -0.91
N ALA A 30 22.99 -15.13 -1.39
CA ALA A 30 23.80 -14.17 -0.63
C ALA A 30 23.08 -12.83 -0.40
N ARG A 31 22.43 -12.28 -1.44
CA ARG A 31 21.59 -11.07 -1.29
C ARG A 31 20.35 -11.36 -0.45
N ALA A 32 19.83 -12.58 -0.54
CA ALA A 32 18.69 -12.99 0.25
C ALA A 32 19.00 -13.03 1.75
N SER A 33 20.16 -13.56 2.17
CA SER A 33 20.55 -13.57 3.58
C SER A 33 20.85 -12.17 4.10
N GLU A 34 21.47 -11.30 3.30
CA GLU A 34 21.70 -9.90 3.66
C GLU A 34 20.38 -9.14 3.86
N VAL A 35 19.43 -9.29 2.94
CA VAL A 35 18.10 -8.67 3.09
C VAL A 35 17.33 -9.28 4.23
N ALA A 36 17.46 -10.58 4.50
CA ALA A 36 16.84 -11.19 5.67
C ALA A 36 17.41 -10.57 6.95
N ALA A 37 18.73 -10.39 7.05
CA ALA A 37 19.37 -9.73 8.19
C ALA A 37 18.94 -8.27 8.34
N ARG A 38 18.88 -7.51 7.23
CA ARG A 38 18.36 -6.14 7.22
C ARG A 38 16.88 -6.08 7.59
N LEU A 39 16.06 -6.99 7.07
CA LEU A 39 14.65 -7.09 7.44
C LEU A 39 14.50 -7.41 8.92
N THR A 40 15.30 -8.31 9.49
CA THR A 40 15.30 -8.59 10.93
C THR A 40 15.72 -7.36 11.74
N ALA A 41 16.72 -6.60 11.28
CA ALA A 41 17.16 -5.36 11.91
C ALA A 41 16.14 -4.20 11.75
N SER A 42 15.41 -4.17 10.62
CA SER A 42 14.39 -3.17 10.30
C SER A 42 12.99 -3.56 10.80
N ALA A 43 12.78 -4.81 11.20
CA ALA A 43 11.53 -5.34 11.74
C ALA A 43 11.21 -4.83 13.15
N VAL A 44 11.81 -3.72 13.56
CA VAL A 44 11.45 -2.95 14.76
C VAL A 44 10.10 -2.26 14.53
N GLY A 45 9.06 -3.08 14.35
CA GLY A 45 7.67 -2.67 14.33
C GLY A 45 7.08 -2.71 15.75
N PRO A 46 5.88 -2.14 15.95
CA PRO A 46 5.18 -2.22 17.23
C PRO A 46 4.92 -3.67 17.69
N GLU A 47 4.91 -4.63 16.76
CA GLU A 47 4.77 -6.06 17.03
C GLU A 47 5.94 -6.70 17.80
N GLN A 48 7.10 -6.05 17.88
CA GLN A 48 8.16 -6.46 18.81
C GLN A 48 7.83 -6.12 20.27
N TYR A 49 6.97 -5.12 20.49
CA TYR A 49 6.52 -4.67 21.81
C TYR A 49 5.13 -5.20 22.18
N LEU A 50 4.47 -5.91 21.27
CA LEU A 50 3.17 -6.52 21.49
C LEU A 50 3.35 -8.01 21.85
N PRO A 51 2.54 -8.55 22.77
CA PRO A 51 2.56 -9.99 23.04
C PRO A 51 2.14 -10.77 21.79
N GLU A 52 2.63 -12.00 21.62
CA GLU A 52 2.31 -12.86 20.46
C GLU A 52 0.80 -13.02 20.24
N SER A 53 0.02 -13.05 21.33
CA SER A 53 -1.44 -13.11 21.29
C SER A 53 -2.07 -11.87 20.62
N ALA A 54 -1.52 -10.68 20.84
CA ALA A 54 -1.99 -9.45 20.21
C ALA A 54 -1.67 -9.43 18.72
N VAL A 55 -0.49 -9.92 18.33
CA VAL A 55 -0.12 -10.08 16.91
C VAL A 55 -1.05 -11.07 16.22
N ALA A 56 -1.26 -12.24 16.82
CA ALA A 56 -2.16 -13.27 16.29
C ALA A 56 -3.61 -12.77 16.20
N TRP A 57 -4.09 -12.03 17.21
CA TRP A 57 -5.42 -11.44 17.20
C TRP A 57 -5.56 -10.36 16.11
N GLY A 58 -4.54 -9.53 15.91
CA GLY A 58 -4.47 -8.58 14.82
C GLY A 58 -4.60 -9.27 13.45
N GLN A 59 -3.80 -10.32 13.22
CA GLN A 59 -3.87 -11.10 11.98
C GLN A 59 -5.25 -11.74 11.77
N LYS A 60 -5.85 -12.29 12.84
CA LYS A 60 -7.20 -12.86 12.79
C LYS A 60 -8.25 -11.82 12.42
N THR A 61 -8.17 -10.62 13.00
CA THR A 61 -9.07 -9.51 12.72
C THR A 61 -8.96 -9.07 11.26
N VAL A 62 -7.74 -8.93 10.73
CA VAL A 62 -7.53 -8.61 9.31
C VAL A 62 -8.16 -9.66 8.40
N ARG A 63 -7.92 -10.95 8.66
CA ARG A 63 -8.54 -12.04 7.88
C ARG A 63 -10.07 -11.98 7.92
N SER A 64 -10.64 -11.81 9.10
CA SER A 64 -12.10 -11.70 9.27
C SER A 64 -12.68 -10.49 8.51
N MET A 65 -11.96 -9.37 8.46
CA MET A 65 -12.39 -8.20 7.68
C MET A 65 -12.33 -8.46 6.18
N THR A 66 -11.29 -9.14 5.70
CA THR A 66 -11.16 -9.55 4.29
C THR A 66 -12.30 -10.49 3.89
N ASP A 67 -12.61 -11.48 4.72
CA ASP A 67 -13.70 -12.43 4.48
C ASP A 67 -15.07 -11.73 4.48
N MET A 68 -15.29 -10.81 5.43
CA MET A 68 -16.51 -10.00 5.49
C MET A 68 -16.67 -9.13 4.24
N TRP A 69 -15.59 -8.50 3.77
CA TRP A 69 -15.61 -7.70 2.54
C TRP A 69 -15.98 -8.55 1.31
N ALA A 70 -15.38 -9.73 1.17
CA ALA A 70 -15.72 -10.68 0.12
C ALA A 70 -17.21 -11.10 0.18
N GLN A 71 -17.71 -11.37 1.37
CA GLN A 71 -19.12 -11.73 1.59
C GLN A 71 -20.08 -10.59 1.18
N TRP A 72 -19.74 -9.33 1.45
CA TRP A 72 -20.56 -8.18 1.05
C TRP A 72 -20.66 -8.03 -0.47
N GLY A 73 -19.63 -8.45 -1.21
CA GLY A 73 -19.64 -8.48 -2.67
C GLY A 73 -20.65 -9.48 -3.26
N VAL A 74 -20.84 -10.63 -2.59
CA VAL A 74 -21.74 -11.72 -3.02
C VAL A 74 -23.18 -11.53 -2.52
N THR A 75 -23.43 -10.58 -1.62
CA THR A 75 -24.76 -10.33 -1.04
C THR A 75 -25.74 -9.80 -2.11
N PRO A 76 -27.05 -10.15 -2.03
CA PRO A 76 -28.06 -9.71 -3.00
C PRO A 76 -28.08 -8.19 -3.24
N GLU A 77 -28.46 -7.83 -4.46
CA GLU A 77 -28.57 -6.45 -4.92
C GLU A 77 -29.68 -5.71 -4.15
N GLY A 78 -29.40 -4.48 -3.73
CA GLY A 78 -30.30 -3.67 -2.91
C GLY A 78 -30.04 -3.71 -1.40
N SER A 79 -29.26 -4.68 -0.89
CA SER A 79 -28.88 -4.72 0.53
C SER A 79 -27.93 -3.56 0.90
N LEU A 80 -28.03 -3.05 2.15
CA LEU A 80 -27.11 -2.02 2.67
C LEU A 80 -25.64 -2.47 2.57
N ARG A 81 -25.36 -3.77 2.75
CA ARG A 81 -24.02 -4.36 2.61
C ARG A 81 -23.49 -4.26 1.18
N ARG A 82 -24.32 -4.56 0.18
CA ARG A 82 -23.95 -4.41 -1.24
C ARG A 82 -23.75 -2.94 -1.62
N ARG A 83 -24.54 -2.01 -1.07
CA ARG A 83 -24.35 -0.56 -1.25
C ARG A 83 -23.04 -0.08 -0.63
N ALA A 84 -22.70 -0.55 0.57
CA ALA A 84 -21.44 -0.25 1.23
C ALA A 84 -20.24 -0.82 0.45
N HIS A 85 -20.35 -2.05 -0.05
CA HIS A 85 -19.33 -2.65 -0.91
C HIS A 85 -19.15 -1.82 -2.19
N ALA A 86 -20.22 -1.45 -2.89
CA ALA A 86 -20.16 -0.62 -4.10
C ALA A 86 -19.53 0.76 -3.83
N ALA A 87 -19.92 1.43 -2.74
CA ALA A 87 -19.35 2.72 -2.34
C ALA A 87 -17.85 2.60 -2.00
N GLY A 88 -17.44 1.53 -1.31
CA GLY A 88 -16.04 1.30 -1.02
C GLY A 88 -15.24 0.93 -2.27
N THR A 89 -15.77 0.11 -3.19
CA THR A 89 -15.14 -0.17 -4.49
C THR A 89 -14.96 1.12 -5.31
N TRP A 90 -16.00 1.95 -5.40
CA TRP A 90 -15.94 3.27 -6.05
C TRP A 90 -14.90 4.21 -5.43
N ALA A 91 -14.66 4.09 -4.12
CA ALA A 91 -13.63 4.84 -3.42
C ALA A 91 -12.23 4.26 -3.67
N LEU A 92 -12.09 2.93 -3.71
CA LEU A 92 -10.83 2.24 -4.04
C LEU A 92 -10.39 2.53 -5.48
N GLU A 93 -11.33 2.58 -6.43
CA GLU A 93 -11.06 2.94 -7.83
C GLU A 93 -10.54 4.37 -8.02
N ARG A 94 -10.78 5.27 -7.05
CA ARG A 94 -10.28 6.65 -7.07
C ARG A 94 -8.85 6.81 -6.55
N ILE A 95 -8.27 5.74 -6.03
CA ILE A 95 -6.92 5.80 -5.49
C ILE A 95 -5.94 6.01 -6.63
N HIS A 96 -5.02 6.95 -6.45
CA HIS A 96 -4.03 7.22 -7.49
C HIS A 96 -3.12 6.00 -7.65
N PRO A 97 -2.84 5.57 -8.90
CA PRO A 97 -2.06 4.37 -9.16
C PRO A 97 -0.66 4.45 -8.53
N GLU A 98 -0.05 5.65 -8.51
CA GLU A 98 1.24 5.91 -7.87
C GLU A 98 1.28 5.53 -6.39
N GLU A 99 0.16 5.71 -5.67
CA GLU A 99 0.06 5.39 -4.25
C GLU A 99 0.03 3.87 -4.05
N THR A 100 -0.68 3.15 -4.92
CA THR A 100 -0.69 1.69 -4.97
C THR A 100 0.71 1.17 -5.28
N THR A 101 1.36 1.71 -6.31
CA THR A 101 2.72 1.35 -6.71
C THR A 101 3.72 1.54 -5.57
N LEU A 102 3.73 2.71 -4.92
CA LEU A 102 4.65 2.95 -3.81
C LEU A 102 4.36 2.06 -2.60
N SER A 103 3.09 1.71 -2.36
CA SER A 103 2.69 0.86 -1.22
C SER A 103 3.06 -0.61 -1.37
N GLU A 104 3.22 -1.07 -2.62
CA GLU A 104 3.62 -2.44 -3.00
C GLU A 104 5.14 -2.65 -2.94
N LEU A 105 5.93 -1.58 -2.84
CA LEU A 105 7.37 -1.68 -2.65
C LEU A 105 7.69 -2.29 -1.27
N PRO A 106 8.56 -3.31 -1.20
CA PRO A 106 9.00 -3.84 0.07
C PRO A 106 9.86 -2.81 0.79
N ALA A 107 9.73 -2.72 2.12
CA ALA A 107 10.46 -1.76 2.94
C ALA A 107 11.98 -1.96 2.92
N VAL A 108 12.44 -3.17 2.59
CA VAL A 108 13.85 -3.50 2.37
C VAL A 108 13.92 -4.34 1.10
N THR A 109 14.68 -3.87 0.12
CA THR A 109 14.84 -4.53 -1.18
C THR A 109 16.30 -4.92 -1.40
N SER A 110 16.54 -6.12 -1.94
CA SER A 110 17.89 -6.59 -2.33
C SER A 110 18.39 -5.93 -3.61
N SER A 111 17.50 -5.81 -4.60
CA SER A 111 17.77 -5.16 -5.87
C SER A 111 16.47 -4.73 -6.54
N VAL A 112 16.57 -3.72 -7.40
CA VAL A 112 15.44 -3.20 -8.17
C VAL A 112 15.64 -3.56 -9.63
N GLU A 113 14.72 -4.33 -10.21
CA GLU A 113 14.63 -4.50 -11.66
C GLU A 113 13.68 -3.47 -12.23
N VAL A 114 14.10 -2.77 -13.26
CA VAL A 114 13.21 -1.91 -14.02
C VAL A 114 13.08 -2.50 -15.42
N ALA A 115 11.88 -2.98 -15.75
CA ALA A 115 11.55 -3.39 -17.10
C ALA A 115 10.78 -2.24 -17.78
N TYR A 116 11.28 -1.82 -18.94
CA TYR A 116 10.68 -0.77 -19.75
C TYR A 116 10.76 -1.18 -21.23
N PRO A 117 9.83 -0.70 -22.08
CA PRO A 117 9.85 -1.02 -23.50
C PRO A 117 11.15 -0.53 -24.15
N ALA A 118 11.71 -1.30 -25.09
CA ALA A 118 12.99 -0.98 -25.74
C ALA A 118 13.04 0.40 -26.43
N ARG A 119 11.88 0.96 -26.78
CA ARG A 119 11.74 2.30 -27.39
C ARG A 119 11.95 3.43 -26.39
N ALA A 120 11.85 3.17 -25.09
CA ALA A 120 12.10 4.16 -24.05
C ALA A 120 13.59 4.24 -23.72
N GLY A 121 14.14 5.47 -23.68
CA GLY A 121 15.51 5.68 -23.24
C GLY A 121 15.66 5.47 -21.74
N GLY A 122 16.70 4.77 -21.30
CA GLY A 122 16.95 4.50 -19.87
C GLY A 122 17.05 5.77 -19.01
N GLY A 123 17.57 6.87 -19.58
CA GLY A 123 17.62 8.16 -18.89
C GLY A 123 16.25 8.80 -18.65
N GLU A 124 15.29 8.61 -19.56
CA GLU A 124 13.91 9.09 -19.39
C GLU A 124 13.19 8.33 -18.27
N VAL A 125 13.33 6.99 -18.28
CA VAL A 125 12.78 6.11 -17.25
C VAL A 125 13.36 6.45 -15.88
N ARG A 126 14.68 6.69 -15.80
CA ARG A 126 15.34 7.08 -14.56
C ARG A 126 14.79 8.39 -14.00
N ARG A 127 14.68 9.44 -14.83
CA ARG A 127 14.09 10.72 -14.38
C ARG A 127 12.64 10.56 -13.92
N ALA A 128 11.87 9.71 -14.59
CA ALA A 128 10.49 9.45 -14.21
C ALA A 128 10.39 8.69 -12.87
N LEU A 129 11.31 7.76 -12.60
CA LEU A 129 11.45 7.10 -11.31
C LEU A 129 11.93 8.04 -10.21
N ASP A 130 12.89 8.92 -10.49
CA ASP A 130 13.36 9.94 -9.54
C ASP A 130 12.20 10.89 -9.17
N HIS A 131 11.37 11.26 -10.15
CA HIS A 131 10.17 12.06 -9.91
C HIS A 131 9.11 11.30 -9.08
N LEU A 132 8.95 9.99 -9.30
CA LEU A 132 8.07 9.13 -8.50
C LEU A 132 8.57 9.04 -7.04
N ALA A 133 9.86 8.76 -6.84
CA ALA A 133 10.46 8.61 -5.52
C ALA A 133 10.50 9.92 -4.72
N GLY A 134 10.68 11.07 -5.37
CA GLY A 134 10.66 12.38 -4.71
C GLY A 134 9.25 12.96 -4.63
N ALA A 135 8.83 13.64 -5.71
CA ALA A 135 7.64 14.48 -5.71
C ALA A 135 6.33 13.71 -5.44
N ARG A 136 6.23 12.45 -5.90
CA ARG A 136 5.01 11.66 -5.69
C ARG A 136 4.95 11.05 -4.29
N THR A 137 6.08 10.63 -3.71
CA THR A 137 6.16 10.23 -2.30
C THR A 137 5.73 11.36 -1.37
N ASP A 138 6.17 12.60 -1.62
CA ASP A 138 5.75 13.77 -0.83
C ASP A 138 4.24 14.04 -0.94
N ALA A 139 3.67 13.83 -2.13
CA ALA A 139 2.22 13.95 -2.33
C ALA A 139 1.44 12.87 -1.55
N VAL A 140 1.91 11.62 -1.54
CA VAL A 140 1.33 10.53 -0.73
C VAL A 140 1.43 10.85 0.76
N ARG A 141 2.58 11.36 1.21
CA ARG A 141 2.79 11.77 2.62
C ARG A 141 1.85 12.90 3.03
N ARG A 142 1.62 13.89 2.15
CA ARG A 142 0.65 14.96 2.41
C ARG A 142 -0.78 14.43 2.55
N ARG A 143 -1.17 13.46 1.70
CA ARG A 143 -2.47 12.78 1.80
C ARG A 143 -2.60 11.97 3.09
N MET A 144 -1.52 11.32 3.55
CA MET A 144 -1.50 10.65 4.85
C MET A 144 -1.83 11.64 5.97
N TRP A 145 -1.12 12.77 6.03
CA TRP A 145 -1.35 13.80 7.05
C TRP A 145 -2.75 14.41 6.98
N TRP A 146 -3.30 14.58 5.77
CA TRP A 146 -4.69 15.00 5.61
C TRP A 146 -5.66 13.99 6.23
N ASN A 147 -5.49 12.69 5.96
CA ASN A 147 -6.34 11.66 6.56
C ASN A 147 -6.20 11.62 8.09
N VAL A 148 -4.99 11.81 8.62
CA VAL A 148 -4.74 11.92 10.08
C VAL A 148 -5.45 13.15 10.66
N ALA A 149 -5.39 14.29 9.99
CA ALA A 149 -6.03 15.52 10.45
C ALA A 149 -7.56 15.44 10.45
N VAL A 150 -8.15 14.65 9.55
CA VAL A 150 -9.61 14.43 9.45
C VAL A 150 -10.10 13.40 10.48
N MET A 151 -9.26 12.48 10.96
CA MET A 151 -9.66 11.42 11.90
C MET A 151 -10.38 11.91 13.18
N PRO A 152 -9.90 12.96 13.88
CA PRO A 152 -10.59 13.51 15.05
C PRO A 152 -12.03 13.96 14.78
N LEU A 153 -12.33 14.41 13.55
CA LEU A 153 -13.67 14.83 13.15
C LEU A 153 -14.61 13.62 12.95
N ILE A 154 -14.05 12.47 12.57
CA ILE A 154 -14.80 11.24 12.29
C ILE A 154 -14.96 10.37 13.54
N LEU A 155 -14.10 10.55 14.55
CA LEU A 155 -14.13 9.82 15.82
C LEU A 155 -15.49 9.81 16.54
N PRO A 156 -16.28 10.90 16.60
CA PRO A 156 -17.61 10.88 17.19
C PRO A 156 -18.60 9.91 16.53
N LEU A 157 -18.42 9.58 15.24
CA LEU A 157 -19.27 8.60 14.55
C LEU A 157 -19.08 7.17 15.11
N MET A 158 -17.99 6.91 15.84
CA MET A 158 -17.72 5.62 16.51
C MET A 158 -18.77 5.27 17.59
N LEU A 159 -19.42 6.28 18.18
CA LEU A 159 -20.46 6.04 19.19
C LEU A 159 -21.79 5.62 18.55
N THR A 160 -21.93 5.72 17.22
CA THR A 160 -23.16 5.31 16.54
C THR A 160 -23.05 3.86 16.05
N PRO A 161 -24.03 2.98 16.35
CA PRO A 161 -23.99 1.56 15.98
C PRO A 161 -24.06 1.30 14.47
N MET A 162 -24.23 2.33 13.64
CA MET A 162 -24.52 2.23 12.20
C MET A 162 -23.38 2.69 11.27
N SER A 163 -22.31 3.34 11.75
CA SER A 163 -21.33 3.97 10.85
C SER A 163 -19.88 3.91 11.32
N ASN A 164 -19.34 2.69 11.50
CA ASN A 164 -17.89 2.49 11.64
C ASN A 164 -17.16 2.46 10.27
N LEU A 165 -17.91 2.47 9.16
CA LEU A 165 -17.37 2.45 7.79
C LEU A 165 -16.42 3.60 7.48
N PRO A 166 -16.74 4.87 7.83
CA PRO A 166 -15.81 5.98 7.69
C PRO A 166 -14.53 5.77 8.50
N LEU A 167 -14.63 5.26 9.74
CA LEU A 167 -13.47 5.00 10.58
C LEU A 167 -12.55 3.93 9.97
N TYR A 168 -13.12 2.84 9.46
CA TYR A 168 -12.37 1.80 8.75
C TYR A 168 -11.68 2.35 7.51
N TRP A 169 -12.38 3.17 6.72
CA TRP A 169 -11.81 3.82 5.54
C TRP A 169 -10.62 4.69 5.91
N PHE A 170 -10.77 5.63 6.84
CA PHE A 170 -9.68 6.56 7.20
C PHE A 170 -8.51 5.85 7.91
N GLY A 171 -8.77 4.86 8.76
CA GLY A 171 -7.73 4.04 9.38
C GLY A 171 -6.91 3.27 8.33
N TRP A 172 -7.60 2.62 7.38
CA TRP A 172 -6.94 1.96 6.26
C TRP A 172 -6.21 2.95 5.34
N ARG A 173 -6.77 4.15 5.10
CA ARG A 173 -6.11 5.20 4.32
C ARG A 173 -4.82 5.69 4.97
N ILE A 174 -4.80 5.86 6.28
CA ILE A 174 -3.58 6.23 7.01
C ILE A 174 -2.54 5.11 6.89
N TRP A 175 -2.93 3.85 7.09
CA TRP A 175 -2.01 2.72 6.98
C TRP A 175 -1.44 2.56 5.56
N SER A 176 -2.29 2.59 4.52
CA SER A 176 -1.89 2.44 3.12
C SER A 176 -0.98 3.58 2.65
N THR A 177 -1.33 4.82 2.95
CA THR A 177 -0.50 5.99 2.60
C THR A 177 0.79 6.05 3.39
N ARG A 178 0.81 5.59 4.64
CA ARG A 178 2.06 5.44 5.41
C ARG A 178 3.00 4.44 4.75
N ARG A 179 2.49 3.29 4.27
CA ARG A 179 3.29 2.31 3.53
C ARG A 179 3.83 2.88 2.23
N GLY A 180 3.00 3.59 1.46
CA GLY A 180 3.45 4.26 0.24
C GLY A 180 4.50 5.33 0.51
N ALA A 181 4.33 6.14 1.56
CA ALA A 181 5.33 7.12 1.97
C ALA A 181 6.66 6.46 2.39
N ALA A 182 6.61 5.34 3.11
CA ALA A 182 7.82 4.60 3.49
C ALA A 182 8.52 3.95 2.28
N GLY A 183 7.76 3.41 1.32
CA GLY A 183 8.30 2.78 0.12
C GLY A 183 9.03 3.74 -0.83
N GLY A 184 8.72 5.04 -0.78
CA GLY A 184 9.41 6.05 -1.60
C GLY A 184 10.81 6.46 -1.11
N TYR A 185 11.18 6.13 0.12
CA TYR A 185 12.51 6.39 0.69
C TYR A 185 13.36 5.10 0.84
N ALA A 186 12.89 3.97 0.29
CA ALA A 186 13.51 2.66 0.38
C ALA A 186 14.46 2.34 -0.78
#